data_AF-A0AAV3ESD7-F1
#
_entry.id   AF-A0AAV3ESD7-F1
#
_cell.length_a   1.000
_cell.length_b   1.000
_cell.length_c   1.000
_cell.angle_alpha   90.00
_cell.angle_beta   90.00
_cell.angle_gamma   90.00
#
_symmetry.space_group_name_H-M   'P 1'
#
loop_
_entity.id
_entity.type
_entity.pdbx_description
1 polymer ?
#
loop_
_entity_poly.entity_id
_entity_poly.type
_entity_poly.pdbx_seq_one_letter_code
_entity_poly.pdbx_strand_id
1 'polypeptide(L)'
;MNNSNKHRKLAEYTISSNTFSHQREAAQQAFKQFEAGSRAVVIAAEMQSGKSGIALALSCLQRLSLSDEAIVDRKCLKDTLYLVTMADTALQEQAKQDLAASKNVVVSNFTNFETALKTHFKFQAPKLIIIDECHYGSSSDSVRYDKIFNYLEHNNQACNVAFVSATPFSALYAAGADSILRHNFDTSLVFHKTSDEYHGIRQMHRNNQIIKLDENSRDFCDTSLLRNRFIRQIKEHEGSGWSLIRVPSSQAKVARDVLLSNGIEPHQIHIIGQKLVGLEDHELSSINDFKREYETAALFDEKLIAITVAGFRAGVNFGQEMKETLINSWDSTIANIAAVVQANIGRACGYHQNTTAKHYTNLDAVRAYGELLDHLESNHNSHELSGLHQLFEQICSRYEVRGFDRGTTIAPVSETRVIKKLINSKSYSTKGYIAVPGKLRDPDFDFSMFTTDPELLEAISLIRQELIGDDGPYRKKNRALRGEHQNWIKAQWVNGATYDDGTQSCAKARTLAFTSQLNQEEEVSFNQVVNPGGGEKTEDKKVMASIFSTYNLSGQMDAFKRSLDSDDLEEICSLLDVEHDRDTLIVLYTRGTILEKDLDDKSNFNQEIHTTRIRHNSVF
;
A
#
# COMPACT_ATOMS: atom_id res chain seq x y z
N MET A 1 34.68 -34.27 -23.35
CA MET A 1 33.83 -33.88 -22.20
C MET A 1 32.38 -34.08 -22.60
N ASN A 2 31.58 -34.80 -21.80
CA ASN A 2 30.13 -34.90 -22.03
C ASN A 2 29.51 -33.48 -22.04
N ASN A 3 28.59 -33.19 -22.96
CA ASN A 3 27.98 -31.87 -23.08
C ASN A 3 27.27 -31.46 -21.78
N SER A 4 26.69 -32.41 -21.03
CA SER A 4 26.10 -32.17 -19.71
C SER A 4 27.11 -31.54 -18.74
N ASN A 5 28.30 -32.12 -18.64
CA ASN A 5 29.39 -31.59 -17.79
C ASN A 5 29.83 -30.18 -18.19
N LYS A 6 29.77 -29.81 -19.48
CA LYS A 6 30.07 -28.45 -19.92
C LYS A 6 29.02 -27.46 -19.39
N HIS A 7 27.74 -27.81 -19.45
CA HIS A 7 26.67 -26.98 -18.91
C HIS A 7 26.74 -26.87 -17.38
N ARG A 8 27.06 -27.95 -16.66
CA ARG A 8 27.26 -27.93 -15.20
C ARG A 8 28.40 -27.00 -14.79
N LYS A 9 29.56 -27.14 -15.43
CA LYS A 9 30.71 -26.25 -15.19
C LYS A 9 30.40 -24.77 -15.47
N LEU A 10 29.59 -24.48 -16.48
CA LEU A 10 29.18 -23.11 -16.77
C LEU A 10 28.31 -22.55 -15.64
N ALA A 11 27.33 -23.32 -15.14
CA ALA A 11 26.49 -22.90 -14.02
C ALA A 11 27.31 -22.70 -12.74
N GLU A 12 28.22 -23.62 -12.43
CA GLU A 12 29.16 -23.50 -11.29
C GLU A 12 30.05 -22.25 -11.41
N TYR A 13 30.61 -22.00 -12.60
CA TYR A 13 31.41 -20.80 -12.87
C TYR A 13 30.59 -19.52 -12.72
N THR A 14 29.33 -19.51 -13.17
CA THR A 14 28.42 -18.38 -13.00
C THR A 14 28.16 -18.12 -11.52
N ILE A 15 27.94 -19.16 -10.70
CA ILE A 15 27.82 -19.00 -9.24
C ILE A 15 29.09 -18.40 -8.66
N SER A 16 30.25 -19.02 -8.89
CA SER A 16 31.50 -18.61 -8.24
C SER A 16 31.97 -17.22 -8.62
N SER A 17 31.69 -16.78 -9.85
CA SER A 17 32.19 -15.50 -10.38
C SER A 17 31.29 -14.31 -10.10
N ASN A 18 30.03 -14.53 -9.74
CA ASN A 18 29.02 -13.46 -9.63
C ASN A 18 28.36 -13.39 -8.24
N THR A 19 28.79 -14.21 -7.26
CA THR A 19 28.17 -14.24 -5.93
C THR A 19 29.21 -14.36 -4.82
N PHE A 20 28.88 -13.83 -3.64
CA PHE A 20 29.69 -13.93 -2.43
C PHE A 20 29.38 -15.19 -1.63
N SER A 21 30.26 -15.58 -0.70
CA SER A 21 30.11 -16.83 0.07
C SER A 21 28.77 -16.93 0.80
N HIS A 22 28.42 -15.89 1.57
CA HIS A 22 27.18 -15.84 2.34
C HIS A 22 25.91 -15.93 1.47
N GLN A 23 25.95 -15.42 0.23
CA GLN A 23 24.84 -15.55 -0.73
C GLN A 23 24.70 -16.98 -1.24
N ARG A 24 25.83 -17.64 -1.54
CA ARG A 24 25.86 -19.05 -1.97
C ARG A 24 25.38 -19.97 -0.86
N GLU A 25 25.79 -19.71 0.37
CA GLU A 25 25.38 -20.47 1.55
C GLU A 25 23.87 -20.40 1.76
N ALA A 26 23.28 -19.19 1.72
CA ALA A 26 21.83 -19.03 1.81
C ALA A 26 21.07 -19.73 0.66
N ALA A 27 21.58 -19.61 -0.57
CA ALA A 27 20.98 -20.30 -1.72
C ALA A 27 21.07 -21.82 -1.60
N GLN A 28 22.21 -22.36 -1.14
CA GLN A 28 22.39 -23.79 -0.90
C GLN A 28 21.50 -24.31 0.22
N GLN A 29 21.35 -23.56 1.31
CA GLN A 29 20.44 -23.91 2.39
C GLN A 29 18.99 -23.96 1.91
N ALA A 30 18.54 -22.94 1.17
CA ALA A 30 17.22 -22.94 0.58
C ALA A 30 17.01 -24.11 -0.40
N PHE A 31 18.03 -24.43 -1.21
CA PHE A 31 17.95 -25.57 -2.12
C PHE A 31 17.88 -26.91 -1.38
N LYS A 32 18.61 -27.08 -0.27
CA LYS A 32 18.51 -28.26 0.59
C LYS A 32 17.11 -28.42 1.19
N GLN A 33 16.42 -27.33 1.52
CA GLN A 33 15.04 -27.41 1.99
C GLN A 33 14.11 -27.93 0.88
N PHE A 34 14.32 -27.52 -0.37
CA PHE A 34 13.61 -28.10 -1.50
C PHE A 34 13.87 -29.60 -1.68
N GLU A 35 15.13 -30.04 -1.52
CA GLU A 35 15.48 -31.46 -1.58
C GLU A 35 14.91 -32.26 -0.40
N ALA A 36 14.72 -31.63 0.76
CA ALA A 36 14.10 -32.21 1.94
C ALA A 36 12.57 -32.34 1.85
N GLY A 37 11.95 -31.78 0.80
CA GLY A 37 10.52 -31.92 0.52
C GLY A 37 9.71 -30.64 0.65
N SER A 38 10.31 -29.55 1.15
CA SER A 38 9.64 -28.26 1.18
C SER A 38 9.37 -27.76 -0.23
N ARG A 39 8.16 -27.26 -0.48
CA ARG A 39 7.80 -26.70 -1.78
C ARG A 39 7.94 -25.19 -1.82
N ALA A 40 7.86 -24.55 -0.66
CA ALA A 40 8.13 -23.13 -0.48
C ALA A 40 9.28 -22.90 0.50
N VAL A 41 10.15 -21.95 0.18
CA VAL A 41 11.19 -21.48 1.10
C VAL A 41 11.14 -19.97 1.19
N VAL A 42 11.05 -19.45 2.42
CA VAL A 42 11.18 -18.03 2.71
C VAL A 42 12.62 -17.73 3.11
N ILE A 43 13.26 -16.86 2.35
CA ILE A 43 14.63 -16.40 2.56
C ILE A 43 14.56 -15.00 3.15
N ALA A 44 14.74 -14.93 4.46
CA ALA A 44 14.82 -13.69 5.21
C ALA A 44 16.20 -13.06 5.00
N ALA A 45 16.30 -11.98 4.22
CA ALA A 45 17.56 -11.36 3.86
C ALA A 45 17.49 -9.84 3.97
N GLU A 46 18.31 -9.26 4.86
CA GLU A 46 18.30 -7.83 5.17
C GLU A 46 18.44 -6.91 3.93
N MET A 47 18.09 -5.63 4.08
CA MET A 47 18.12 -4.68 2.96
C MET A 47 19.53 -4.48 2.42
N GLN A 48 19.68 -4.46 1.09
CA GLN A 48 20.99 -4.28 0.44
C GLN A 48 22.03 -5.34 0.85
N SER A 49 21.60 -6.50 1.37
CA SER A 49 22.50 -7.59 1.77
C SER A 49 23.02 -8.42 0.59
N GLY A 50 22.51 -8.20 -0.62
CA GLY A 50 22.84 -8.97 -1.83
C GLY A 50 21.80 -10.03 -2.23
N LYS A 51 20.51 -9.74 -2.05
CA LYS A 51 19.37 -10.62 -2.41
C LYS A 51 19.42 -11.11 -3.87
N SER A 52 19.76 -10.24 -4.83
CA SER A 52 19.89 -10.63 -6.24
C SER A 52 20.96 -11.72 -6.45
N GLY A 53 22.05 -11.70 -5.68
CA GLY A 53 23.08 -12.74 -5.72
C GLY A 53 22.58 -14.09 -5.19
N ILE A 54 21.73 -14.09 -4.16
CA ILE A 54 21.04 -15.30 -3.67
C ILE A 54 20.14 -15.87 -4.79
N ALA A 55 19.35 -15.02 -5.44
CA ALA A 55 18.47 -15.43 -6.53
C ALA A 55 19.24 -15.98 -7.74
N LEU A 56 20.38 -15.37 -8.08
CA LEU A 56 21.28 -15.86 -9.11
C LEU A 56 21.81 -17.24 -8.77
N ALA A 57 22.33 -17.43 -7.55
CA ALA A 57 22.83 -18.73 -7.10
C ALA A 57 21.72 -19.79 -7.09
N LEU A 58 20.52 -19.47 -6.58
CA LEU A 58 19.37 -20.37 -6.60
C LEU A 58 18.98 -20.82 -8.01
N SER A 59 18.94 -19.89 -8.97
CA SER A 59 18.63 -20.22 -10.36
C SER A 59 19.66 -21.18 -10.97
N CYS A 60 20.94 -21.04 -10.60
CA CYS A 60 21.98 -21.93 -11.08
C CYS A 60 21.92 -23.30 -10.38
N LEU A 61 21.59 -23.36 -9.09
CA LEU A 61 21.36 -24.62 -8.37
C LEU A 61 20.17 -25.39 -8.97
N GLN A 62 19.07 -24.71 -9.30
CA GLN A 62 17.96 -25.30 -10.04
C GLN A 62 18.42 -25.85 -11.40
N ARG A 63 19.30 -25.14 -12.12
CA ARG A 63 19.83 -25.64 -13.39
C ARG A 63 20.67 -26.90 -13.20
N LEU A 64 21.48 -26.93 -12.13
CA LEU A 64 22.32 -28.07 -11.77
C LEU A 64 21.51 -29.29 -11.31
N SER A 65 20.27 -29.12 -10.85
CA SER A 65 19.42 -30.25 -10.44
C SER A 65 18.77 -31.00 -11.61
N LEU A 66 18.94 -30.52 -12.85
CA LEU A 66 18.38 -31.18 -14.03
C LEU A 66 19.15 -32.47 -14.38
N SER A 67 18.45 -33.42 -15.02
CA SER A 67 19.08 -34.61 -15.59
C SER A 67 20.04 -34.25 -16.72
N ASP A 68 20.92 -35.18 -17.08
CA ASP A 68 21.90 -34.98 -18.14
C ASP A 68 21.25 -34.76 -19.52
N GLU A 69 20.07 -35.32 -19.75
CA GLU A 69 19.28 -35.09 -20.96
C GLU A 69 18.64 -33.70 -20.97
N ALA A 70 18.05 -33.29 -19.84
CA ALA A 70 17.35 -32.01 -19.74
C ALA A 70 18.30 -30.81 -19.74
N ILE A 71 19.48 -30.94 -19.12
CA ILE A 71 20.44 -29.83 -19.01
C ILE A 71 21.09 -29.45 -20.34
N VAL A 72 21.15 -30.39 -21.31
CA VAL A 72 21.69 -30.15 -22.66
C VAL A 72 20.60 -29.80 -23.68
N ASP A 73 19.32 -30.03 -23.37
CA ASP A 73 18.22 -29.67 -24.26
C ASP A 73 17.98 -28.16 -24.24
N ARG A 74 18.15 -27.54 -25.41
CA ARG A 74 17.90 -26.11 -25.63
C ARG A 74 16.45 -25.73 -25.35
N LYS A 75 15.48 -26.61 -25.58
CA LYS A 75 14.06 -26.33 -25.30
C LYS A 75 13.79 -26.21 -23.81
N CYS A 76 14.60 -26.88 -22.99
CA CYS A 76 14.56 -26.86 -21.53
C CYS A 76 15.51 -25.81 -20.94
N LEU A 77 16.08 -24.90 -21.73
CA LEU A 77 17.04 -23.90 -21.22
C LEU A 77 16.43 -22.98 -20.15
N LYS A 78 15.16 -22.61 -20.29
CA LYS A 78 14.45 -21.75 -19.34
C LYS A 78 13.72 -22.61 -18.33
N ASP A 79 14.19 -22.60 -17.09
CA ASP A 79 13.67 -23.41 -15.99
C ASP A 79 13.35 -22.60 -14.72
N THR A 80 13.78 -21.34 -14.66
CA THR A 80 13.58 -20.47 -13.51
C THR A 80 12.85 -19.19 -13.93
N LEU A 81 11.79 -18.83 -13.22
CA LEU A 81 11.05 -17.59 -13.39
C LEU A 81 11.26 -16.68 -12.19
N TYR A 82 11.83 -15.51 -12.41
CA TYR A 82 11.99 -14.46 -11.40
C TYR A 82 10.86 -13.44 -11.55
N LEU A 83 10.16 -13.18 -10.46
CA LEU A 83 9.03 -12.27 -10.42
C LEU A 83 9.32 -11.12 -9.47
N VAL A 84 9.24 -9.90 -10.01
CA VAL A 84 9.09 -8.68 -9.21
C VAL A 84 7.60 -8.43 -8.98
N THR A 85 7.24 -8.00 -7.78
CA THR A 85 5.85 -7.79 -7.35
C THR A 85 5.16 -6.64 -8.07
N MET A 86 5.92 -5.61 -8.46
CA MET A 86 5.40 -4.36 -9.00
C MET A 86 5.46 -4.29 -10.53
N ALA A 87 4.54 -3.55 -11.13
CA ALA A 87 4.55 -3.24 -12.57
C ALA A 87 5.62 -2.20 -12.97
N ASP A 88 6.56 -1.87 -12.08
CA ASP A 88 7.62 -0.89 -12.32
C ASP A 88 8.67 -1.47 -13.26
N THR A 89 8.83 -0.82 -14.41
CA THR A 89 9.79 -1.22 -15.45
C THR A 89 11.23 -1.04 -14.98
N ALA A 90 11.53 -0.07 -14.12
CA ALA A 90 12.90 0.17 -13.64
C ALA A 90 13.40 -0.97 -12.76
N LEU A 91 12.58 -1.45 -11.83
CA LEU A 91 12.91 -2.60 -10.97
C LEU A 91 13.08 -3.87 -11.79
N GLN A 92 12.22 -4.08 -12.80
CA GLN A 92 12.32 -5.23 -13.68
C GLN A 92 13.60 -5.19 -14.53
N GLU A 93 14.00 -4.02 -15.04
CA GLU A 93 15.25 -3.87 -15.79
C GLU A 93 16.49 -4.06 -14.91
N GLN A 94 16.47 -3.53 -13.68
CA GLN A 94 17.54 -3.78 -12.71
C GLN A 94 17.68 -5.29 -12.41
N ALA A 95 16.56 -5.99 -12.15
CA ALA A 95 16.59 -7.43 -11.93
C ALA A 95 17.09 -8.22 -13.15
N LYS A 96 16.78 -7.78 -14.37
CA LYS A 96 17.34 -8.36 -15.60
C LYS A 96 18.86 -8.20 -15.69
N GLN A 97 19.37 -7.04 -15.30
CA GLN A 97 20.82 -6.77 -15.28
C GLN A 97 21.51 -7.62 -14.21
N ASP A 98 20.99 -7.62 -12.98
CA ASP A 98 21.54 -8.39 -11.87
C ASP A 98 21.60 -9.90 -12.17
N LEU A 99 20.60 -10.43 -12.88
CA LEU A 99 20.49 -11.86 -13.21
C LEU A 99 21.02 -12.21 -14.61
N ALA A 100 21.61 -11.24 -15.34
CA ALA A 100 22.00 -11.42 -16.74
C ALA A 100 23.01 -12.55 -16.99
N ALA A 101 23.84 -12.88 -15.99
CA ALA A 101 24.80 -13.97 -16.05
C ALA A 101 24.11 -15.36 -16.04
N SER A 102 22.90 -15.45 -15.48
CA SER A 102 22.12 -16.68 -15.40
C SER A 102 21.20 -16.86 -16.61
N LYS A 103 21.62 -17.67 -17.57
CA LYS A 103 20.92 -17.80 -18.87
C LYS A 103 19.63 -18.59 -18.80
N ASN A 104 19.38 -19.34 -17.73
CA ASN A 104 18.15 -20.12 -17.52
C ASN A 104 17.01 -19.31 -16.89
N VAL A 105 17.27 -18.08 -16.45
CA VAL A 105 16.27 -17.22 -15.83
C VAL A 105 15.44 -16.46 -16.86
N VAL A 106 14.17 -16.26 -16.54
CA VAL A 106 13.27 -15.30 -17.18
C VAL A 106 12.81 -14.32 -16.11
N VAL A 107 13.03 -13.02 -16.31
CA VAL A 107 12.60 -11.96 -15.38
C VAL A 107 11.29 -11.34 -15.88
N SER A 108 10.25 -11.42 -15.06
CA SER A 108 8.94 -10.83 -15.33
C SER A 108 8.39 -10.15 -14.07
N ASN A 109 7.15 -9.66 -14.17
CA ASN A 109 6.41 -9.10 -13.04
C ASN A 109 5.06 -9.83 -12.89
N PHE A 110 4.36 -9.56 -11.79
CA PHE A 110 3.09 -10.22 -11.48
C PHE A 110 2.01 -9.94 -12.53
N THR A 111 1.98 -8.75 -13.14
CA THR A 111 1.03 -8.40 -14.20
C THR A 111 1.24 -9.22 -15.46
N ASN A 112 2.50 -9.49 -15.81
CA ASN A 112 2.91 -10.19 -17.03
C ASN A 112 3.24 -11.67 -16.80
N PHE A 113 2.89 -12.22 -15.63
CA PHE A 113 3.20 -13.60 -15.24
C PHE A 113 2.70 -14.63 -16.27
N GLU A 114 1.41 -14.60 -16.59
CA GLU A 114 0.80 -15.56 -17.54
C GLU A 114 1.38 -15.43 -18.95
N THR A 115 1.67 -14.20 -19.38
CA THR A 115 2.31 -13.92 -20.68
C THR A 115 3.74 -14.50 -20.71
N ALA A 116 4.49 -14.36 -19.61
CA ALA A 116 5.82 -14.94 -19.51
C ALA A 116 5.79 -16.48 -19.59
N LEU A 117 4.82 -17.12 -18.92
CA LEU A 117 4.61 -18.57 -19.02
C LEU A 117 4.35 -19.01 -20.46
N LYS A 118 3.39 -18.36 -21.14
CA LYS A 118 3.04 -18.68 -22.54
C LYS A 118 4.18 -18.42 -23.53
N THR A 119 5.04 -17.46 -23.25
CA THR A 119 6.08 -17.02 -24.20
C THR A 119 7.37 -17.81 -24.04
N HIS A 120 7.82 -17.99 -22.80
CA HIS A 120 9.17 -18.51 -22.49
C HIS A 120 9.17 -19.94 -21.96
N PHE A 121 8.04 -20.43 -21.45
CA PHE A 121 7.91 -21.75 -20.82
C PHE A 121 7.00 -22.69 -21.64
N LYS A 122 7.04 -22.57 -22.98
CA LYS A 122 6.22 -23.35 -23.93
C LYS A 122 6.50 -24.85 -23.90
N PHE A 123 7.77 -25.22 -23.75
CA PHE A 123 8.22 -26.61 -23.83
C PHE A 123 8.38 -27.25 -22.44
N GLN A 124 8.57 -26.42 -21.41
CA GLN A 124 8.72 -26.87 -20.03
C GLN A 124 8.20 -25.76 -19.11
N ALA A 125 7.34 -26.12 -18.17
CA ALA A 125 6.92 -25.22 -17.11
C ALA A 125 8.13 -24.90 -16.18
N PRO A 126 8.16 -23.71 -15.55
CA PRO A 126 9.23 -23.37 -14.62
C PRO A 126 9.33 -24.43 -13.51
N LYS A 127 10.56 -24.77 -13.13
CA LYS A 127 10.88 -25.66 -12.01
C LYS A 127 11.07 -24.88 -10.71
N LEU A 128 11.57 -23.64 -10.82
CA LEU A 128 11.69 -22.69 -9.72
C LEU A 128 11.01 -21.37 -10.07
N ILE A 129 10.21 -20.85 -9.15
CA ILE A 129 9.76 -19.46 -9.17
C ILE A 129 10.43 -18.73 -8.00
N ILE A 130 11.10 -17.61 -8.29
CA ILE A 130 11.69 -16.73 -7.28
C ILE A 130 10.85 -15.45 -7.23
N ILE A 131 10.37 -15.07 -6.05
CA ILE A 131 9.59 -13.86 -5.82
C ILE A 131 10.42 -12.91 -4.96
N ASP A 132 10.73 -11.74 -5.52
CA ASP A 132 11.52 -10.69 -4.86
C ASP A 132 10.65 -9.54 -4.37
N GLU A 133 11.05 -8.93 -3.25
CA GLU A 133 10.36 -7.81 -2.60
C GLU A 133 8.87 -8.08 -2.39
N CYS A 134 8.58 -9.14 -1.62
CA CYS A 134 7.22 -9.53 -1.25
C CYS A 134 6.61 -8.59 -0.19
N HIS A 135 6.15 -7.41 -0.62
CA HIS A 135 5.46 -6.47 0.28
C HIS A 135 3.96 -6.57 0.10
N TYR A 136 3.23 -6.75 1.19
CA TYR A 136 1.78 -6.66 1.18
C TYR A 136 1.41 -5.18 1.28
N GLY A 137 0.91 -4.62 0.18
CA GLY A 137 0.71 -3.18 0.08
C GLY A 137 -0.38 -2.75 -0.90
N SER A 138 -1.43 -3.57 -1.08
CA SER A 138 -2.75 -3.16 -1.59
C SER A 138 -3.65 -4.38 -1.77
N SER A 139 -4.97 -4.17 -1.84
CA SER A 139 -5.95 -5.20 -2.27
C SER A 139 -5.71 -5.72 -3.69
N SER A 140 -4.91 -5.03 -4.50
CA SER A 140 -4.58 -5.44 -5.86
C SER A 140 -3.43 -6.45 -5.90
N ASP A 141 -2.51 -6.40 -4.95
CA ASP A 141 -1.37 -7.31 -4.90
C ASP A 141 -1.77 -8.68 -4.34
N SER A 142 -2.73 -8.74 -3.41
CA SER A 142 -3.30 -10.00 -2.92
C SER A 142 -3.93 -10.83 -4.04
N VAL A 143 -4.72 -10.19 -4.92
CA VAL A 143 -5.33 -10.84 -6.09
C VAL A 143 -4.27 -11.39 -7.05
N ARG A 144 -3.09 -10.75 -7.14
CA ARG A 144 -2.01 -11.24 -8.00
C ARG A 144 -1.26 -12.42 -7.39
N TYR A 145 -1.04 -12.43 -6.07
CA TYR A 145 -0.51 -13.60 -5.37
C TYR A 145 -1.42 -14.82 -5.54
N ASP A 146 -2.74 -14.63 -5.43
CA ASP A 146 -3.72 -15.71 -5.61
C ASP A 146 -3.58 -16.38 -6.98
N LYS A 147 -3.33 -15.62 -8.06
CA LYS A 147 -3.09 -16.19 -9.39
C LYS A 147 -1.87 -17.10 -9.44
N ILE A 148 -0.77 -16.69 -8.81
CA ILE A 148 0.48 -17.47 -8.77
C ILE A 148 0.28 -18.74 -7.93
N PHE A 149 -0.32 -18.62 -6.75
CA PHE A 149 -0.59 -19.78 -5.89
C PHE A 149 -1.58 -20.75 -6.53
N ASN A 150 -2.62 -20.25 -7.18
CA ASN A 150 -3.57 -21.09 -7.90
C ASN A 150 -2.90 -21.83 -9.06
N TYR A 151 -2.02 -21.17 -9.82
CA TYR A 151 -1.21 -21.81 -10.85
C TYR A 151 -0.32 -22.92 -10.26
N LEU A 152 0.34 -22.66 -9.13
CA LEU A 152 1.18 -23.64 -8.47
C LEU A 152 0.34 -24.86 -8.03
N GLU A 153 -0.79 -24.66 -7.37
CA GLU A 153 -1.61 -25.77 -6.87
C GLU A 153 -2.26 -26.61 -7.98
N HIS A 154 -2.74 -25.96 -9.04
CA HIS A 154 -3.60 -26.62 -10.03
C HIS A 154 -2.89 -26.91 -11.35
N ASN A 155 -1.86 -26.16 -11.71
CA ASN A 155 -1.20 -26.28 -13.01
C ASN A 155 0.26 -26.73 -12.93
N ASN A 156 0.98 -26.44 -11.85
CA ASN A 156 2.40 -26.77 -11.72
C ASN A 156 2.77 -27.22 -10.31
N GLN A 157 2.31 -28.42 -9.97
CA GLN A 157 2.48 -29.03 -8.64
C GLN A 157 3.93 -29.37 -8.29
N ALA A 158 4.79 -29.55 -9.30
CA ALA A 158 6.20 -29.89 -9.13
C ALA A 158 7.14 -28.67 -9.07
N CYS A 159 6.60 -27.45 -9.10
CA CYS A 159 7.41 -26.24 -9.03
C CYS A 159 7.65 -25.81 -7.57
N ASN A 160 8.91 -25.50 -7.29
CA ASN A 160 9.37 -24.93 -6.04
C ASN A 160 9.29 -23.40 -6.08
N VAL A 161 9.08 -22.79 -4.92
CA VAL A 161 8.96 -21.33 -4.79
C VAL A 161 9.92 -20.82 -3.73
N ALA A 162 10.73 -19.82 -4.09
CA ALA A 162 11.58 -19.09 -3.17
C ALA A 162 11.07 -17.64 -3.01
N PHE A 163 10.80 -17.22 -1.78
CA PHE A 163 10.52 -15.82 -1.45
C PHE A 163 11.79 -15.18 -0.91
N VAL A 164 12.28 -14.11 -1.53
CA VAL A 164 13.50 -13.41 -1.08
C VAL A 164 13.10 -12.01 -0.62
N SER A 165 13.26 -11.72 0.67
CA SER A 165 12.76 -10.44 1.21
C SER A 165 13.46 -9.97 2.47
N ALA A 166 13.60 -8.64 2.56
CA ALA A 166 14.05 -7.96 3.76
C ALA A 166 12.95 -7.84 4.82
N THR A 167 11.69 -7.93 4.42
CA THR A 167 10.55 -7.93 5.33
C THR A 167 9.72 -9.18 5.05
N PRO A 168 10.29 -10.37 5.33
CA PRO A 168 9.72 -11.67 4.92
C PRO A 168 8.38 -11.96 5.59
N PHE A 169 8.04 -11.23 6.65
CA PHE A 169 6.77 -11.29 7.34
C PHE A 169 5.60 -11.14 6.36
N SER A 170 5.64 -10.16 5.46
CA SER A 170 4.62 -10.00 4.42
C SER A 170 4.46 -11.23 3.50
N ALA A 171 5.55 -11.95 3.18
CA ALA A 171 5.47 -13.22 2.43
C ALA A 171 4.89 -14.34 3.29
N LEU A 172 5.37 -14.46 4.54
CA LEU A 172 4.90 -15.48 5.47
C LEU A 172 3.37 -15.39 5.64
N TYR A 173 2.79 -14.19 5.59
CA TYR A 173 1.35 -13.98 5.73
C TYR A 173 0.56 -13.89 4.41
N ALA A 174 1.21 -14.02 3.25
CA ALA A 174 0.51 -13.89 1.96
C ALA A 174 -0.50 -15.04 1.74
N ALA A 175 -1.75 -14.66 1.43
CA ALA A 175 -2.85 -15.46 0.82
C ALA A 175 -3.94 -16.16 1.68
N GLY A 176 -4.06 -15.93 3.01
CA GLY A 176 -5.23 -16.36 3.84
C GLY A 176 -5.60 -17.87 3.86
N ALA A 177 -6.45 -18.39 4.76
CA ALA A 177 -7.12 -17.80 5.91
C ALA A 177 -6.32 -17.91 7.24
N ASP A 178 -5.25 -18.71 7.30
CA ASP A 178 -4.25 -18.78 8.39
C ASP A 178 -2.86 -18.97 7.78
N SER A 179 -2.36 -17.97 7.03
CA SER A 179 -1.19 -18.18 6.17
C SER A 179 0.15 -18.18 6.91
N ILE A 180 0.90 -19.25 6.63
CA ILE A 180 2.36 -19.42 6.66
C ILE A 180 2.79 -19.98 5.26
N LEU A 181 2.17 -19.41 4.22
CA LEU A 181 2.13 -19.87 2.82
C LEU A 181 1.40 -21.21 2.69
N ARG A 182 0.05 -21.18 2.75
CA ARG A 182 -0.93 -22.28 2.51
C ARG A 182 -0.40 -23.68 2.87
N HIS A 183 -0.83 -24.25 4.01
CA HIS A 183 -0.39 -25.53 4.62
C HIS A 183 0.11 -26.68 3.70
N ASN A 184 -0.33 -26.75 2.45
CA ASN A 184 0.06 -27.72 1.44
C ASN A 184 1.45 -27.49 0.80
N PHE A 185 2.12 -26.36 1.06
CA PHE A 185 3.44 -26.06 0.47
C PHE A 185 4.65 -26.48 1.33
N ASP A 186 4.44 -26.96 2.56
CA ASP A 186 5.52 -27.32 3.49
C ASP A 186 6.64 -26.26 3.51
N THR A 187 6.34 -25.11 4.11
CA THR A 187 7.18 -23.92 4.02
C THR A 187 8.34 -23.97 5.01
N SER A 188 9.56 -23.78 4.50
CA SER A 188 10.76 -23.64 5.33
C SER A 188 11.26 -22.20 5.40
N LEU A 189 11.89 -21.83 6.53
CA LEU A 189 12.57 -20.54 6.69
C LEU A 189 14.09 -20.69 6.63
N VAL A 190 14.72 -19.88 5.77
CA VAL A 190 16.17 -19.71 5.70
C VAL A 190 16.51 -18.27 6.02
N PHE A 191 17.22 -18.06 7.12
CA PHE A 191 17.79 -16.74 7.42
C PHE A 191 19.13 -16.56 6.70
N HIS A 192 19.25 -15.50 5.90
CA HIS A 192 20.50 -15.13 5.24
C HIS A 192 21.40 -14.37 6.22
N LYS A 193 22.38 -15.08 6.77
CA LYS A 193 23.43 -14.48 7.59
C LYS A 193 24.40 -13.72 6.70
N THR A 194 24.50 -12.41 6.91
CA THR A 194 25.44 -11.54 6.18
C THR A 194 26.88 -11.70 6.67
N SER A 195 27.85 -11.22 5.90
CA SER A 195 29.24 -11.14 6.39
C SER A 195 29.41 -10.03 7.41
N ASP A 196 30.53 -10.05 8.15
CA ASP A 196 30.85 -9.05 9.16
C ASP A 196 31.06 -7.63 8.59
N GLU A 197 31.29 -7.53 7.28
CA GLU A 197 31.43 -6.26 6.55
C GLU A 197 30.08 -5.59 6.24
N TYR A 198 28.97 -6.29 6.47
CA TYR A 198 27.64 -5.74 6.23
C TYR A 198 27.22 -4.78 7.34
N HIS A 199 27.00 -3.52 6.94
CA HIS A 199 26.47 -2.47 7.79
C HIS A 199 24.96 -2.31 7.56
N GLY A 200 24.19 -2.99 8.41
CA GLY A 200 22.72 -3.01 8.37
C GLY A 200 22.07 -2.14 9.45
N ILE A 201 20.74 -2.24 9.53
CA ILE A 201 19.93 -1.47 10.49
C ILE A 201 20.31 -1.79 11.94
N ARG A 202 20.60 -3.06 12.26
CA ARG A 202 21.04 -3.48 13.60
C ARG A 202 22.39 -2.85 13.97
N GLN A 203 23.33 -2.76 13.03
CA GLN A 203 24.64 -2.13 13.22
C GLN A 203 24.48 -0.61 13.39
N MET A 204 23.67 0.05 12.57
CA MET A 204 23.37 1.48 12.70
C MET A 204 22.73 1.81 14.06
N HIS A 205 21.83 0.96 14.55
CA HIS A 205 21.23 1.12 15.87
C HIS A 205 22.27 1.00 16.99
N ARG A 206 23.14 -0.02 16.95
CA ARG A 206 24.24 -0.22 17.91
C ARG A 206 25.25 0.93 17.90
N ASN A 207 25.51 1.52 16.73
CA ASN A 207 26.43 2.64 16.57
C ASN A 207 25.82 4.02 16.87
N ASN A 208 24.61 4.07 17.46
CA ASN A 208 23.90 5.31 17.79
C ASN A 208 23.72 6.24 16.57
N GLN A 209 23.47 5.67 15.39
CA GLN A 209 23.23 6.42 14.15
C GLN A 209 21.76 6.84 14.00
N ILE A 210 20.85 6.32 14.82
CA ILE A 210 19.40 6.56 14.66
C ILE A 210 18.94 7.66 15.62
N ILE A 211 18.26 8.67 15.06
CA ILE A 211 17.60 9.75 15.79
C ILE A 211 16.08 9.55 15.69
N LYS A 212 15.40 9.46 16.83
CA LYS A 212 13.94 9.26 16.87
C LYS A 212 13.22 10.51 16.37
N LEU A 213 12.36 10.32 15.36
CA LEU A 213 11.29 11.25 15.00
C LEU A 213 9.98 10.75 15.63
N ASP A 214 9.32 11.59 16.41
CA ASP A 214 7.98 11.30 16.93
C ASP A 214 6.89 11.80 15.97
N GLU A 215 5.62 11.51 16.27
CA GLU A 215 4.52 11.90 15.40
C GLU A 215 4.36 13.42 15.24
N ASN A 216 4.85 14.19 16.20
CA ASN A 216 4.71 15.66 16.25
C ASN A 216 5.90 16.38 15.61
N SER A 217 7.02 15.70 15.40
CA SER A 217 8.27 16.31 14.92
C SER A 217 8.82 15.68 13.63
N ARG A 218 8.08 14.76 13.01
CA ARG A 218 8.51 14.00 11.83
C ARG A 218 8.37 14.74 10.51
N ASP A 219 7.44 15.69 10.42
CA ASP A 219 7.25 16.46 9.19
C ASP A 219 8.47 17.36 9.00
N PHE A 220 9.21 17.16 7.90
CA PHE A 220 10.37 17.98 7.59
C PHE A 220 10.01 19.43 7.30
N CYS A 221 8.80 19.68 6.79
CA CYS A 221 8.33 21.01 6.46
C CYS A 221 8.00 21.82 7.72
N ASP A 222 7.62 21.15 8.81
CA ASP A 222 7.34 21.79 10.08
C ASP A 222 8.61 22.22 10.81
N THR A 223 8.53 23.35 11.52
CA THR A 223 9.66 23.84 12.30
C THR A 223 9.87 23.00 13.54
N SER A 224 11.01 22.33 13.62
CA SER A 224 11.40 21.52 14.77
C SER A 224 12.90 21.65 15.09
N LEU A 225 13.26 21.39 16.35
CA LEU A 225 14.66 21.33 16.77
C LEU A 225 15.44 20.25 16.00
N LEU A 226 14.79 19.14 15.66
CA LEU A 226 15.40 18.04 14.91
C LEU A 226 15.67 18.45 13.46
N ARG A 227 14.74 19.16 12.81
CA ARG A 227 14.97 19.71 11.46
C ARG A 227 16.15 20.67 11.45
N ASN A 228 16.22 21.57 12.42
CA ASN A 228 17.33 22.51 12.53
C ASN A 228 18.67 21.78 12.76
N ARG A 229 18.66 20.71 13.57
CA ARG A 229 19.84 19.84 13.76
C ARG A 229 20.25 19.13 12.47
N PHE A 230 19.30 18.62 11.70
CA PHE A 230 19.55 17.99 10.40
C PHE A 230 20.24 18.96 9.43
N ILE A 231 19.70 20.17 9.28
CA ILE A 231 20.27 21.19 8.39
C ILE A 231 21.66 21.63 8.87
N ARG A 232 21.83 21.81 10.18
CA ARG A 232 23.11 22.17 10.79
C ARG A 232 24.19 21.13 10.48
N GLN A 233 23.88 19.84 10.58
CA GLN A 233 24.83 18.76 10.26
C GLN A 233 25.35 18.84 8.84
N ILE A 234 24.50 19.21 7.88
CA ILE A 234 24.91 19.39 6.48
C ILE A 234 25.88 20.57 6.38
N LYS A 235 25.53 21.70 6.99
CA LYS A 235 26.36 22.91 6.93
C LYS A 235 27.72 22.74 7.60
N GLU A 236 27.77 22.04 8.72
CA GLU A 236 28.99 21.80 9.50
C GLU A 236 29.82 20.62 9.00
N HIS A 237 29.30 19.80 8.07
CA HIS A 237 30.05 18.67 7.52
C HIS A 237 31.23 19.16 6.68
N GLU A 238 32.42 18.63 6.98
CA GLU A 238 33.66 18.93 6.28
C GLU A 238 33.83 18.03 5.04
N GLY A 239 34.26 18.64 3.93
CA GLY A 239 34.42 17.95 2.65
C GLY A 239 33.10 17.65 1.94
N SER A 240 33.20 16.79 0.92
CA SER A 240 32.05 16.30 0.17
C SER A 240 31.15 15.37 0.97
N GLY A 241 29.89 15.33 0.56
CA GLY A 241 28.90 14.43 1.14
C GLY A 241 27.50 14.77 0.68
N TRP A 242 26.53 13.99 1.13
CA TRP A 242 25.16 14.24 0.73
C TRP A 242 24.15 13.82 1.78
N SER A 243 22.93 14.32 1.63
CA SER A 243 21.83 14.05 2.54
C SER A 243 20.58 13.64 1.80
N LEU A 244 19.75 12.83 2.44
CA LEU A 244 18.56 12.26 1.82
C LEU A 244 17.31 12.57 2.64
N ILE A 245 16.36 13.28 2.04
CA ILE A 245 15.09 13.64 2.66
C ILE A 245 13.97 12.90 1.95
N ARG A 246 13.06 12.28 2.71
CA ARG A 246 11.82 11.72 2.18
C ARG A 246 10.62 12.47 2.75
N VAL A 247 9.78 12.99 1.85
CA VAL A 247 8.55 13.75 2.18
C VAL A 247 7.34 13.22 1.39
N PRO A 248 6.10 13.53 1.80
CA PRO A 248 4.91 13.32 0.96
C PRO A 248 5.04 14.00 -0.41
N SER A 249 4.35 13.48 -1.43
CA SER A 249 4.43 14.00 -2.80
C SER A 249 4.01 15.46 -2.92
N SER A 250 3.04 15.90 -2.12
CA SER A 250 2.57 17.28 -2.06
C SER A 250 3.55 18.25 -1.39
N GLN A 251 4.58 17.75 -0.70
CA GLN A 251 5.47 18.56 0.13
C GLN A 251 6.87 18.74 -0.44
N ALA A 252 7.20 18.12 -1.58
CA ALA A 252 8.55 18.21 -2.16
C ALA A 252 9.02 19.66 -2.39
N LYS A 253 8.13 20.51 -2.91
CA LYS A 253 8.40 21.95 -3.10
C LYS A 253 8.61 22.68 -1.78
N VAL A 254 7.73 22.44 -0.80
CA VAL A 254 7.82 23.06 0.53
C VAL A 254 9.15 22.69 1.22
N ALA A 255 9.55 21.42 1.14
CA ALA A 255 10.84 20.96 1.68
C ALA A 255 12.03 21.68 1.02
N ARG A 256 11.99 21.89 -0.30
CA ARG A 256 13.01 22.68 -1.02
C ARG A 256 13.03 24.13 -0.53
N ASP A 257 11.88 24.79 -0.42
CA ASP A 257 11.78 26.17 0.05
C ASP A 257 12.29 26.34 1.50
N VAL A 258 12.06 25.34 2.35
CA VAL A 258 12.61 25.27 3.70
C VAL A 258 14.15 25.19 3.68
N LEU A 259 14.75 24.40 2.79
CA LEU A 259 16.21 24.33 2.65
C LEU A 259 16.80 25.65 2.13
N LEU A 260 16.18 26.24 1.11
CA LEU A 260 16.59 27.52 0.53
C LEU A 260 16.54 28.65 1.55
N SER A 261 15.44 28.77 2.31
CA SER A 261 15.31 29.76 3.38
C SER A 261 16.29 29.55 4.53
N ASN A 262 16.82 28.34 4.68
CA ASN A 262 17.90 28.03 5.59
C ASN A 262 19.29 28.19 4.95
N GLY A 263 19.42 28.82 3.78
CA GLY A 263 20.72 29.13 3.16
C GLY A 263 21.46 27.92 2.61
N ILE A 264 20.74 26.92 2.12
CA ILE A 264 21.30 25.91 1.20
C ILE A 264 21.13 26.44 -0.21
N GLU A 265 22.17 26.35 -1.03
CA GLU A 265 22.14 26.91 -2.38
C GLU A 265 21.27 26.08 -3.33
N PRO A 266 20.61 26.69 -4.33
CA PRO A 266 19.71 25.97 -5.24
C PRO A 266 20.35 24.78 -5.97
N HIS A 267 21.61 24.91 -6.38
CA HIS A 267 22.34 23.85 -7.10
C HIS A 267 22.66 22.64 -6.22
N GLN A 268 22.57 22.77 -4.89
CA GLN A 268 22.81 21.68 -3.95
C GLN A 268 21.56 20.82 -3.73
N ILE A 269 20.38 21.25 -4.19
CA ILE A 269 19.09 20.60 -3.87
C ILE A 269 18.51 19.96 -5.12
N HIS A 270 18.32 18.64 -5.08
CA HIS A 270 17.77 17.86 -6.18
C HIS A 270 16.50 17.14 -5.75
N ILE A 271 15.40 17.32 -6.51
CA ILE A 271 14.15 16.61 -6.27
C ILE A 271 14.08 15.41 -7.21
N ILE A 272 14.14 14.21 -6.65
CA ILE A 272 14.08 12.96 -7.41
C ILE A 272 12.64 12.46 -7.48
N GLY A 273 12.07 12.43 -8.67
CA GLY A 273 10.68 12.01 -8.89
C GLY A 273 10.25 12.08 -10.36
N GLN A 274 8.99 11.74 -10.61
CA GLN A 274 8.35 11.86 -11.93
C GLN A 274 6.97 12.50 -11.74
N LYS A 275 6.68 13.57 -12.50
CA LYS A 275 5.36 14.25 -12.54
C LYS A 275 4.79 14.54 -11.15
N LEU A 276 5.43 15.45 -10.41
CA LEU A 276 5.01 15.85 -9.07
C LEU A 276 4.11 17.08 -9.11
N VAL A 277 3.09 17.10 -8.24
CA VAL A 277 2.17 18.24 -8.13
C VAL A 277 2.93 19.49 -7.67
N GLY A 278 2.82 20.58 -8.43
CA GLY A 278 3.40 21.88 -8.07
C GLY A 278 4.87 22.10 -8.46
N LEU A 279 5.48 21.13 -9.14
CA LEU A 279 6.83 21.21 -9.71
C LEU A 279 6.78 20.98 -11.22
N GLU A 280 7.54 21.77 -11.97
CA GLU A 280 7.70 21.59 -13.41
C GLU A 280 8.67 20.44 -13.71
N ASP A 281 8.54 19.81 -14.89
CA ASP A 281 9.38 18.65 -15.26
C ASP A 281 10.89 18.95 -15.23
N HIS A 282 11.29 20.20 -15.50
CA HIS A 282 12.70 20.63 -15.46
C HIS A 282 13.26 20.81 -14.04
N GLU A 283 12.39 20.85 -13.02
CA GLU A 283 12.79 20.93 -11.60
C GLU A 283 12.97 19.54 -10.98
N LEU A 284 12.67 18.48 -11.75
CA LEU A 284 12.81 17.09 -11.35
C LEU A 284 14.10 16.50 -11.93
N SER A 285 14.77 15.68 -11.14
CA SER A 285 15.96 14.93 -11.56
C SER A 285 15.69 13.43 -11.53
N SER A 286 16.31 12.67 -12.44
CA SER A 286 16.37 11.22 -12.28
C SER A 286 17.44 10.83 -11.26
N ILE A 287 17.40 9.56 -10.81
CA ILE A 287 18.46 9.00 -9.95
C ILE A 287 19.82 9.08 -10.64
N ASN A 288 19.86 8.79 -11.94
CA ASN A 288 21.10 8.74 -12.68
C ASN A 288 21.69 10.15 -12.84
N ASP A 289 20.83 11.16 -13.01
CA ASP A 289 21.27 12.55 -13.03
C ASP A 289 21.84 12.93 -11.67
N PHE A 290 21.13 12.61 -10.57
CA PHE A 290 21.62 12.88 -9.22
C PHE A 290 22.96 12.18 -8.92
N LYS A 291 23.19 10.95 -9.39
CA LYS A 291 24.48 10.26 -9.25
C LYS A 291 25.63 11.00 -9.95
N ARG A 292 25.38 11.54 -11.14
CA ARG A 292 26.38 12.33 -11.90
C ARG A 292 26.66 13.67 -11.23
N GLU A 293 25.63 14.32 -10.71
CA GLU A 293 25.79 15.56 -9.94
C GLU A 293 26.58 15.29 -8.66
N TYR A 294 26.33 14.16 -7.98
CA TYR A 294 27.13 13.73 -6.82
C TYR A 294 28.61 13.54 -7.18
N GLU A 295 28.92 12.83 -8.29
CA GLU A 295 30.30 12.65 -8.74
C GLU A 295 30.98 14.00 -9.02
N THR A 296 30.24 14.96 -9.58
CA THR A 296 30.75 16.31 -9.85
C THR A 296 30.98 17.07 -8.55
N ALA A 297 29.99 17.11 -7.65
CA ALA A 297 30.07 17.77 -6.36
C ALA A 297 31.23 17.23 -5.50
N ALA A 298 31.48 15.91 -5.58
CA ALA A 298 32.59 15.27 -4.88
C ALA A 298 33.97 15.81 -5.32
N LEU A 299 34.13 16.22 -6.58
CA LEU A 299 35.38 16.82 -7.09
C LEU A 299 35.64 18.23 -6.56
N PHE A 300 34.60 18.92 -6.09
CA PHE A 300 34.66 20.30 -5.59
C PHE A 300 34.45 20.41 -4.08
N ASP A 301 34.47 19.29 -3.35
CA ASP A 301 34.14 19.22 -1.91
C ASP A 301 32.77 19.83 -1.55
N GLU A 302 31.83 19.71 -2.48
CA GLU A 302 30.47 20.21 -2.33
C GLU A 302 29.55 19.19 -1.67
N LYS A 303 28.47 19.71 -1.07
CA LYS A 303 27.46 18.91 -0.39
C LYS A 303 26.14 18.99 -1.14
N LEU A 304 25.48 17.84 -1.31
CA LEU A 304 24.19 17.75 -1.99
C LEU A 304 23.07 17.28 -1.08
N ILE A 305 21.83 17.61 -1.44
CA ILE A 305 20.61 17.14 -0.78
C ILE A 305 19.68 16.56 -1.84
N ALA A 306 19.35 15.29 -1.70
CA ALA A 306 18.29 14.65 -2.47
C ALA A 306 16.97 14.68 -1.69
N ILE A 307 15.91 15.20 -2.32
CA ILE A 307 14.53 15.09 -1.85
C ILE A 307 13.83 14.01 -2.66
N THR A 308 13.27 13.01 -1.98
CA THR A 308 12.47 11.93 -2.58
C THR A 308 11.04 12.00 -2.05
N VAL A 309 10.08 11.58 -2.86
CA VAL A 309 8.67 11.54 -2.45
C VAL A 309 8.25 10.16 -1.94
N ALA A 310 7.18 10.07 -1.15
CA ALA A 310 6.64 8.82 -0.62
C ALA A 310 6.39 7.73 -1.69
N GLY A 311 6.09 8.13 -2.95
CA GLY A 311 5.91 7.25 -4.10
C GLY A 311 7.20 6.79 -4.81
N PHE A 312 8.35 7.32 -4.42
CA PHE A 312 9.66 6.89 -4.90
C PHE A 312 10.07 5.63 -4.13
N ARG A 313 9.75 4.45 -4.69
CA ARG A 313 9.63 3.15 -3.99
C ARG A 313 10.95 2.43 -3.71
N ALA A 314 10.86 1.34 -2.93
CA ALA A 314 11.96 0.50 -2.47
C ALA A 314 12.81 -0.07 -3.61
N GLY A 315 14.10 -0.35 -3.35
CA GLY A 315 15.01 -1.06 -4.28
C GLY A 315 16.14 -0.23 -4.90
N VAL A 316 16.08 1.10 -4.84
CA VAL A 316 17.15 1.97 -5.38
C VAL A 316 18.43 1.82 -4.56
N ASN A 317 19.52 1.45 -5.23
CA ASN A 317 20.85 1.40 -4.64
C ASN A 317 21.67 2.63 -5.08
N PHE A 318 22.07 3.46 -4.10
CA PHE A 318 22.92 4.64 -4.33
C PHE A 318 24.39 4.28 -4.60
N GLY A 319 24.78 3.01 -4.49
CA GLY A 319 26.17 2.59 -4.68
C GLY A 319 26.99 2.73 -3.39
N GLN A 320 28.19 2.16 -3.40
CA GLN A 320 29.03 2.08 -2.20
C GLN A 320 29.60 3.45 -1.81
N GLU A 321 30.14 4.19 -2.77
CA GLU A 321 30.78 5.49 -2.53
C GLU A 321 29.80 6.50 -1.90
N MET A 322 28.60 6.63 -2.46
CA MET A 322 27.57 7.49 -1.88
C MET A 322 27.18 7.04 -0.46
N LYS A 323 27.12 5.74 -0.17
CA LYS A 323 26.83 5.28 1.21
C LYS A 323 27.95 5.67 2.17
N GLU A 324 29.20 5.63 1.71
CA GLU A 324 30.36 6.02 2.50
C GLU A 324 30.32 7.51 2.91
N THR A 325 29.79 8.38 2.04
CA THR A 325 29.75 9.84 2.24
C THR A 325 28.38 10.40 2.64
N LEU A 326 27.41 9.52 2.95
CA LEU A 326 26.10 9.93 3.43
C LEU A 326 26.23 10.65 4.79
N ILE A 327 25.77 11.88 4.88
CA ILE A 327 25.86 12.73 6.07
C ILE A 327 24.70 12.41 7.02
N ASN A 328 23.48 12.54 6.51
CA ASN A 328 22.27 12.22 7.26
C ASN A 328 21.10 11.90 6.33
N SER A 329 20.07 11.28 6.91
CA SER A 329 18.80 11.08 6.21
C SER A 329 17.61 11.39 7.09
N TRP A 330 16.53 11.88 6.48
CA TRP A 330 15.27 12.21 7.14
C TRP A 330 14.13 11.44 6.49
N ASP A 331 13.34 10.74 7.28
CA ASP A 331 12.17 10.01 6.80
C ASP A 331 10.90 10.42 7.56
N SER A 332 9.99 11.10 6.85
CA SER A 332 8.72 11.57 7.40
C SER A 332 7.64 10.46 7.47
N THR A 333 7.99 9.21 7.17
CA THR A 333 7.04 8.08 7.07
C THR A 333 6.50 7.62 8.43
N ILE A 334 5.17 7.47 8.51
CA ILE A 334 4.39 7.06 9.71
C ILE A 334 4.04 5.56 9.70
N ALA A 335 4.33 4.92 8.58
CA ALA A 335 3.76 3.64 8.23
C ALA A 335 4.39 2.48 9.02
N ASN A 336 3.87 1.28 8.76
CA ASN A 336 4.30 0.02 9.35
C ASN A 336 5.82 -0.22 9.27
N ILE A 337 6.30 -1.22 10.02
CA ILE A 337 7.73 -1.61 10.09
C ILE A 337 8.34 -1.69 8.69
N ALA A 338 7.66 -2.34 7.74
CA ALA A 338 8.16 -2.55 6.40
C ALA A 338 8.40 -1.23 5.65
N ALA A 339 7.46 -0.29 5.73
CA ALA A 339 7.57 1.00 5.08
C ALA A 339 8.71 1.87 5.63
N VAL A 340 9.00 1.77 6.93
CA VAL A 340 10.11 2.49 7.58
C VAL A 340 11.44 1.88 7.17
N VAL A 341 11.60 0.56 7.31
CA VAL A 341 12.89 -0.06 6.99
C VAL A 341 13.21 0.07 5.51
N GLN A 342 12.20 -0.05 4.63
CA GLN A 342 12.35 0.09 3.17
C GLN A 342 12.63 1.52 2.68
N ALA A 343 12.51 2.50 3.57
CA ALA A 343 12.76 3.90 3.27
C ALA A 343 14.25 4.23 3.27
N ASN A 344 14.60 5.42 3.77
CA ASN A 344 15.94 5.96 3.71
C ASN A 344 16.94 5.14 4.54
N ILE A 345 16.54 4.60 5.69
CA ILE A 345 17.45 3.80 6.53
C ILE A 345 17.87 2.49 5.86
N GLY A 346 16.95 1.81 5.18
CA GLY A 346 17.29 0.60 4.43
C GLY A 346 18.11 0.86 3.17
N ARG A 347 17.96 2.04 2.57
CA ARG A 347 18.81 2.49 1.44
C ARG A 347 20.23 2.83 1.89
N ALA A 348 20.39 3.25 3.13
CA ALA A 348 21.70 3.47 3.73
C ALA A 348 22.44 2.15 3.99
N CYS A 349 21.75 1.01 4.16
CA CYS A 349 22.39 -0.28 4.45
C CYS A 349 23.30 -0.76 3.28
N GLY A 350 24.32 -1.56 3.59
CA GLY A 350 25.16 -2.21 2.58
C GLY A 350 26.54 -2.57 3.10
N TYR A 351 27.48 -2.79 2.18
CA TYR A 351 28.89 -3.10 2.48
C TYR A 351 29.72 -1.81 2.39
N HIS A 352 29.75 -1.05 3.49
CA HIS A 352 30.42 0.24 3.61
C HIS A 352 30.80 0.49 5.09
N GLN A 353 31.65 1.48 5.37
CA GLN A 353 32.21 1.73 6.70
C GLN A 353 31.67 2.98 7.39
N ASN A 354 30.75 3.70 6.74
CA ASN A 354 30.10 4.88 7.31
C ASN A 354 29.27 4.58 8.59
N THR A 355 29.92 4.82 9.73
CA THR A 355 29.35 4.70 11.08
C THR A 355 28.97 6.05 11.69
N THR A 356 29.15 7.16 10.96
CA THR A 356 28.94 8.52 11.45
C THR A 356 27.60 9.11 11.01
N ALA A 357 27.07 8.67 9.86
CA ALA A 357 25.80 9.13 9.32
C ALA A 357 24.67 9.10 10.35
N LYS A 358 23.81 10.12 10.37
CA LYS A 358 22.62 10.17 11.25
C LYS A 358 21.31 9.98 10.50
N HIS A 359 20.48 9.06 10.97
CA HIS A 359 19.22 8.70 10.34
C HIS A 359 18.05 9.11 11.24
N TYR A 360 17.33 10.15 10.84
CA TYR A 360 16.13 10.66 11.49
C TYR A 360 14.93 9.86 10.98
N THR A 361 14.39 8.98 11.82
CA THR A 361 13.31 8.06 11.44
C THR A 361 12.55 7.54 12.68
N ASN A 362 11.55 6.69 12.47
CA ASN A 362 10.82 6.02 13.54
C ASN A 362 11.70 4.96 14.22
N LEU A 363 12.30 5.34 15.36
CA LEU A 363 13.18 4.45 16.14
C LEU A 363 12.45 3.20 16.65
N ASP A 364 11.17 3.32 16.98
CA ASP A 364 10.40 2.21 17.54
C ASP A 364 10.15 1.13 16.47
N ALA A 365 9.88 1.54 15.22
CA ALA A 365 9.81 0.64 14.07
C ALA A 365 11.15 -0.04 13.76
N VAL A 366 12.27 0.67 13.91
CA VAL A 366 13.61 0.09 13.73
C VAL A 366 13.91 -0.95 14.81
N ARG A 367 13.59 -0.65 16.08
CA ARG A 367 13.78 -1.61 17.19
C ARG A 367 12.91 -2.86 17.01
N ALA A 368 11.65 -2.67 16.62
CA ALA A 368 10.75 -3.76 16.30
C ALA A 368 11.32 -4.66 15.19
N TYR A 369 11.86 -4.06 14.12
CA TYR A 369 12.53 -4.80 13.05
C TYR A 369 13.77 -5.56 13.52
N GLY A 370 14.62 -4.95 14.35
CA GLY A 370 15.80 -5.60 14.91
C GLY A 370 15.45 -6.84 15.73
N GLU A 371 14.47 -6.73 16.63
CA GLU A 371 13.99 -7.85 17.45
C GLU A 371 13.40 -8.98 16.58
N LEU A 372 12.68 -8.61 15.52
CA LEU A 372 12.16 -9.54 14.53
C LEU A 372 13.27 -10.30 13.79
N LEU A 373 14.35 -9.62 13.39
CA LEU A 373 15.50 -10.26 12.75
C LEU A 373 16.22 -11.22 13.70
N ASP A 374 16.43 -10.82 14.96
CA ASP A 374 17.09 -11.67 15.96
C ASP A 374 16.28 -12.98 16.18
N HIS A 375 14.96 -12.89 16.13
CA HIS A 375 14.09 -14.07 16.19
C HIS A 375 14.17 -14.93 14.93
N LEU A 376 14.14 -14.35 13.72
CA LEU A 376 14.28 -15.11 12.48
C LEU A 376 15.65 -15.80 12.38
N GLU A 377 16.71 -15.13 12.84
CA GLU A 377 18.06 -15.69 12.91
C GLU A 377 18.13 -16.86 13.89
N SER A 378 17.47 -16.75 15.05
CA SER A 378 17.41 -17.83 16.04
C SER A 378 16.62 -19.05 15.56
N ASN A 379 15.67 -18.88 14.63
CA ASN A 379 14.85 -19.93 14.04
C ASN A 379 15.31 -20.34 12.62
N HIS A 380 16.58 -20.11 12.29
CA HIS A 380 17.16 -20.49 11.01
C HIS A 380 17.02 -22.00 10.72
N ASN A 381 16.56 -22.36 9.52
CA ASN A 381 16.23 -23.73 9.09
C ASN A 381 15.11 -24.41 9.90
N SER A 382 14.24 -23.63 10.56
CA SER A 382 13.04 -24.18 11.18
C SER A 382 11.94 -24.44 10.15
N HIS A 383 11.22 -25.53 10.36
CA HIS A 383 9.92 -25.82 9.73
C HIS A 383 8.75 -25.34 10.62
N GLU A 384 9.04 -24.95 11.87
CA GLU A 384 8.06 -24.54 12.87
C GLU A 384 7.86 -23.02 12.83
N LEU A 385 6.99 -22.60 11.92
CA LEU A 385 6.62 -21.19 11.77
C LEU A 385 5.48 -20.79 12.73
N SER A 386 4.96 -21.73 13.53
CA SER A 386 3.91 -21.47 14.51
C SER A 386 4.37 -20.47 15.57
N GLY A 387 3.52 -19.48 15.85
CA GLY A 387 3.81 -18.44 16.86
C GLY A 387 4.52 -17.19 16.31
N LEU A 388 5.08 -17.23 15.09
CA LEU A 388 5.65 -16.02 14.44
C LEU A 388 4.63 -14.89 14.33
N HIS A 389 3.36 -15.23 14.09
CA HIS A 389 2.25 -14.27 14.06
C HIS A 389 2.05 -13.58 15.40
N GLN A 390 1.93 -14.37 16.46
CA GLN A 390 1.73 -13.85 17.80
C GLN A 390 2.92 -12.99 18.25
N LEU A 391 4.14 -13.42 17.93
CA LEU A 391 5.34 -12.65 18.21
C LEU A 391 5.35 -11.32 17.45
N PHE A 392 4.99 -11.33 16.16
CA PHE A 392 4.93 -10.11 15.36
C PHE A 392 3.94 -9.10 15.95
N GLU A 393 2.72 -9.55 16.28
CA GLU A 393 1.71 -8.71 16.93
C GLU A 393 2.15 -8.21 18.31
N GLN A 394 2.81 -9.07 19.11
CA GLN A 394 3.38 -8.69 20.41
C GLN A 394 4.46 -7.61 20.26
N ILE A 395 5.36 -7.74 19.29
CA ILE A 395 6.41 -6.77 19.01
C ILE A 395 5.77 -5.45 18.54
N CYS A 396 4.85 -5.49 17.57
CA CYS A 396 4.17 -4.28 17.09
C CYS A 396 3.42 -3.56 18.22
N SER A 397 2.70 -4.31 19.06
CA SER A 397 2.02 -3.76 20.22
C SER A 397 2.98 -3.15 21.24
N ARG A 398 4.13 -3.77 21.49
CA ARG A 398 5.12 -3.29 22.47
C ARG A 398 5.76 -1.97 22.06
N TYR A 399 6.05 -1.82 20.78
CA TYR A 399 6.69 -0.61 20.24
C TYR A 399 5.67 0.45 19.76
N GLU A 400 4.36 0.21 19.94
CA GLU A 400 3.28 1.07 19.44
C GLU A 400 3.38 1.36 17.93
N VAL A 401 4.00 0.46 17.19
CA VAL A 401 4.15 0.57 15.74
C VAL A 401 2.94 -0.07 15.10
N ARG A 402 2.41 0.56 14.05
CA ARG A 402 1.36 -0.08 13.24
C ARG A 402 1.93 -1.41 12.72
N GLY A 403 1.23 -2.50 13.01
CA GLY A 403 1.53 -3.82 12.44
C GLY A 403 1.30 -3.81 10.93
N PHE A 404 0.80 -4.89 10.33
CA PHE A 404 0.30 -4.77 8.97
C PHE A 404 -0.75 -3.65 8.90
N ASP A 405 -0.88 -2.96 7.75
CA ASP A 405 -1.96 -2.00 7.56
C ASP A 405 -3.25 -2.65 8.09
N ARG A 406 -3.96 -1.95 8.99
CA ARG A 406 -5.21 -2.40 9.63
C ARG A 406 -6.38 -2.47 8.62
N GLY A 407 -6.14 -3.08 7.47
CA GLY A 407 -7.11 -3.59 6.50
C GLY A 407 -7.30 -5.11 6.58
N THR A 408 -6.53 -5.83 7.40
CA THR A 408 -6.70 -7.27 7.62
C THR A 408 -6.53 -7.62 9.09
N THR A 409 -7.60 -7.43 9.87
CA THR A 409 -7.83 -8.29 11.05
C THR A 409 -8.45 -9.58 10.54
N ILE A 410 -7.72 -10.70 10.63
CA ILE A 410 -8.34 -12.02 10.74
C ILE A 410 -8.46 -12.24 12.24
N ALA A 411 -9.64 -11.98 12.80
CA ALA A 411 -9.90 -12.32 14.19
C ALA A 411 -10.10 -13.85 14.27
N PRO A 412 -9.35 -14.58 15.13
CA PRO A 412 -9.58 -16.00 15.35
C PRO A 412 -10.63 -16.14 16.44
N VAL A 413 -11.90 -15.89 16.13
CA VAL A 413 -13.02 -16.47 16.89
C VAL A 413 -14.17 -16.68 15.92
N SER A 414 -14.61 -17.92 15.81
CA SER A 414 -15.88 -18.29 15.22
C SER A 414 -17.03 -17.70 16.06
N GLU A 415 -17.38 -16.43 15.82
CA GLU A 415 -18.73 -15.96 16.08
C GLU A 415 -19.47 -15.85 14.76
N THR A 416 -20.48 -16.70 14.62
CA THR A 416 -21.40 -16.71 13.49
C THR A 416 -22.17 -15.39 13.46
N ARG A 417 -21.62 -14.37 12.80
CA ARG A 417 -22.37 -13.19 12.37
C ARG A 417 -22.43 -13.16 10.86
N VAL A 418 -23.56 -13.68 10.36
CA VAL A 418 -23.95 -13.63 8.96
C VAL A 418 -24.11 -12.17 8.54
N ILE A 419 -23.12 -11.61 7.84
CA ILE A 419 -23.30 -10.39 7.06
C ILE A 419 -23.04 -10.74 5.59
N LYS A 420 -24.06 -11.34 4.96
CA LYS A 420 -24.11 -11.48 3.50
C LYS A 420 -24.37 -10.09 2.91
N LYS A 421 -23.40 -9.50 2.22
CA LYS A 421 -23.68 -8.39 1.30
C LYS A 421 -24.45 -9.00 0.12
N LEU A 422 -25.77 -8.91 0.16
CA LEU A 422 -26.63 -9.47 -0.89
C LEU A 422 -26.33 -8.77 -2.22
N ILE A 423 -26.16 -9.58 -3.26
CA ILE A 423 -25.92 -9.12 -4.62
C ILE A 423 -27.19 -8.36 -5.08
N ASN A 424 -27.06 -7.06 -5.34
CA ASN A 424 -28.11 -6.26 -5.96
C ASN A 424 -28.19 -6.64 -7.44
N SER A 425 -29.10 -7.56 -7.79
CA SER A 425 -29.33 -7.99 -9.18
C SER A 425 -30.32 -7.10 -9.94
N LYS A 426 -30.77 -5.98 -9.36
CA LYS A 426 -31.79 -5.09 -9.92
C LYS A 426 -31.34 -3.63 -9.87
N SER A 427 -31.45 -2.95 -11.00
CA SER A 427 -31.20 -1.52 -11.15
C SER A 427 -32.51 -0.73 -11.15
N TYR A 428 -32.58 0.35 -10.38
CA TYR A 428 -33.76 1.22 -10.28
C TYR A 428 -33.45 2.61 -10.84
N SER A 429 -34.43 3.26 -11.48
CA SER A 429 -34.39 4.69 -11.80
C SER A 429 -34.63 5.53 -10.56
N THR A 430 -34.25 6.81 -10.59
CA THR A 430 -34.61 7.78 -9.54
C THR A 430 -35.86 8.53 -10.00
N LYS A 431 -36.95 8.48 -9.23
CA LYS A 431 -38.23 9.13 -9.58
C LYS A 431 -38.14 10.65 -9.58
N GLY A 432 -37.29 11.18 -8.70
CA GLY A 432 -37.11 12.61 -8.48
C GLY A 432 -36.45 12.88 -7.13
N TYR A 433 -36.32 14.15 -6.80
CA TYR A 433 -35.78 14.60 -5.51
C TYR A 433 -36.58 15.78 -4.95
N ILE A 434 -36.46 16.00 -3.64
CA ILE A 434 -36.87 17.23 -2.97
C ILE A 434 -35.72 17.72 -2.08
N ALA A 435 -35.59 19.02 -1.91
CA ALA A 435 -34.66 19.63 -0.97
C ALA A 435 -35.44 20.54 -0.02
N VAL A 436 -35.30 20.32 1.29
CA VAL A 436 -36.10 21.01 2.32
C VAL A 436 -35.21 21.50 3.47
N PRO A 437 -35.52 22.66 4.07
CA PRO A 437 -34.84 23.13 5.27
C PRO A 437 -35.15 22.21 6.46
N GLY A 438 -34.21 21.97 7.37
CA GLY A 438 -34.42 21.05 8.50
C GLY A 438 -35.40 21.58 9.56
N LYS A 439 -35.49 22.91 9.71
CA LYS A 439 -36.32 23.66 10.66
C LYS A 439 -36.30 23.04 12.06
N LEU A 440 -35.11 22.69 12.56
CA LEU A 440 -34.96 21.89 13.79
C LEU A 440 -35.45 22.63 15.06
N ARG A 441 -35.63 23.95 14.98
CA ARG A 441 -36.12 24.81 16.07
C ARG A 441 -37.63 25.03 16.05
N ASP A 442 -38.31 24.53 15.01
CA ASP A 442 -39.76 24.65 14.84
C ASP A 442 -40.37 23.24 14.70
N PRO A 443 -40.65 22.55 15.82
CA PRO A 443 -41.06 21.14 15.83
C PRO A 443 -42.29 20.88 14.96
N ASP A 444 -43.22 21.83 14.96
CA ASP A 444 -44.53 21.76 14.31
C ASP A 444 -44.53 22.32 12.88
N PHE A 445 -43.34 22.58 12.31
CA PHE A 445 -43.21 23.06 10.93
C PHE A 445 -43.87 22.08 9.94
N ASP A 446 -44.76 22.61 9.10
CA ASP A 446 -45.53 21.82 8.13
C ASP A 446 -44.73 21.55 6.84
N PHE A 447 -44.20 20.33 6.72
CA PHE A 447 -43.46 19.90 5.53
C PHE A 447 -44.35 19.54 4.33
N SER A 448 -45.68 19.50 4.50
CA SER A 448 -46.60 19.21 3.40
C SER A 448 -46.58 20.29 2.31
N MET A 449 -46.05 21.49 2.62
CA MET A 449 -45.79 22.54 1.65
C MET A 449 -44.71 22.18 0.62
N PHE A 450 -43.80 21.25 0.95
CA PHE A 450 -42.71 20.83 0.06
C PHE A 450 -43.01 19.53 -0.68
N THR A 451 -43.83 18.65 -0.10
CA THR A 451 -44.21 17.39 -0.72
C THR A 451 -45.52 16.86 -0.14
N THR A 452 -46.33 16.25 -0.98
CA THR A 452 -47.54 15.50 -0.58
C THR A 452 -47.28 13.99 -0.50
N ASP A 453 -46.05 13.54 -0.79
CA ASP A 453 -45.68 12.13 -0.74
C ASP A 453 -45.55 11.69 0.74
N PRO A 454 -46.41 10.77 1.22
CA PRO A 454 -46.40 10.35 2.62
C PRO A 454 -45.08 9.68 3.02
N GLU A 455 -44.38 9.00 2.09
CA GLU A 455 -43.07 8.40 2.38
C GLU A 455 -42.01 9.48 2.58
N LEU A 456 -42.04 10.57 1.81
CA LEU A 456 -41.09 11.66 2.00
C LEU A 456 -41.35 12.43 3.31
N LEU A 457 -42.63 12.65 3.66
CA LEU A 457 -43.01 13.29 4.93
C LEU A 457 -42.56 12.45 6.14
N GLU A 458 -42.77 11.14 6.09
CA GLU A 458 -42.30 10.23 7.14
C GLU A 458 -40.76 10.21 7.24
N ALA A 459 -40.07 10.23 6.10
CA ALA A 459 -38.61 10.27 6.08
C ALA A 459 -38.05 11.55 6.71
N ILE A 460 -38.65 12.71 6.41
CA ILE A 460 -38.28 13.99 7.03
C ILE A 460 -38.48 13.92 8.55
N SER A 461 -39.61 13.40 9.01
CA SER A 461 -39.92 13.27 10.44
C SER A 461 -38.87 12.43 11.18
N LEU A 462 -38.52 11.25 10.65
CA LEU A 462 -37.52 10.35 11.25
C LEU A 462 -36.11 10.96 11.27
N ILE A 463 -35.71 11.69 10.22
CA ILE A 463 -34.43 12.38 10.16
C ILE A 463 -34.36 13.51 11.19
N ARG A 464 -35.43 14.31 11.31
CA ARG A 464 -35.52 15.41 12.29
C ARG A 464 -35.47 14.87 13.72
N GLN A 465 -36.18 13.78 14.00
CA GLN A 465 -36.16 13.14 15.31
C GLN A 465 -34.73 12.73 15.73
N GLU A 466 -33.95 12.14 14.82
CA GLU A 466 -32.55 11.79 15.11
C GLU A 466 -31.68 13.04 15.34
N LEU A 467 -31.92 14.13 14.62
CA LEU A 467 -31.17 15.39 14.79
C LEU A 467 -31.47 16.10 16.11
N ILE A 468 -32.75 16.13 16.52
CA ILE A 468 -33.23 16.81 17.73
C ILE A 468 -32.90 15.98 18.99
N GLY A 469 -33.07 14.65 18.99
CA GLY A 469 -32.91 13.84 20.20
C GLY A 469 -33.83 14.25 21.35
N ASP A 470 -33.54 13.79 22.57
CA ASP A 470 -34.40 14.05 23.75
C ASP A 470 -34.18 15.44 24.38
N ASP A 471 -32.99 16.03 24.22
CA ASP A 471 -32.56 17.29 24.86
C ASP A 471 -32.35 18.46 23.87
N GLY A 472 -32.77 18.29 22.60
CA GLY A 472 -32.60 19.29 21.53
C GLY A 472 -31.33 19.10 20.66
N PRO A 473 -31.21 19.82 19.52
CA PRO A 473 -30.19 19.55 18.52
C PRO A 473 -28.76 19.63 19.07
N TYR A 474 -27.99 18.55 18.92
CA TYR A 474 -26.63 18.45 19.45
C TYR A 474 -25.64 17.88 18.44
N ARG A 475 -24.37 18.27 18.57
CA ARG A 475 -23.29 17.74 17.72
C ARG A 475 -23.01 16.28 18.03
N LYS A 476 -23.13 15.40 17.02
CA LYS A 476 -22.96 13.96 17.19
C LYS A 476 -22.10 13.36 16.07
N LYS A 477 -21.24 12.41 16.44
CA LYS A 477 -20.50 11.55 15.51
C LYS A 477 -21.30 10.29 15.21
N ASN A 478 -21.09 9.70 14.04
CA ASN A 478 -21.61 8.37 13.67
C ASN A 478 -23.15 8.24 13.80
N ARG A 479 -23.89 9.28 13.37
CA ARG A 479 -25.36 9.24 13.27
C ARG A 479 -25.82 8.11 12.36
N ALA A 480 -26.92 7.47 12.72
CA ALA A 480 -27.54 6.41 11.92
C ALA A 480 -29.02 6.29 12.31
N LEU A 481 -29.90 6.14 11.32
CA LEU A 481 -31.28 5.72 11.53
C LEU A 481 -31.26 4.20 11.81
N ARG A 482 -31.54 3.77 13.04
CA ARG A 482 -31.46 2.37 13.49
C ARG A 482 -32.84 1.83 13.84
N GLY A 483 -33.20 0.68 13.26
CA GLY A 483 -34.45 -0.04 13.54
C GLY A 483 -35.11 -0.56 12.28
N GLU A 484 -35.79 -1.71 12.35
CA GLU A 484 -36.46 -2.33 11.19
C GLU A 484 -37.48 -1.39 10.53
N HIS A 485 -38.15 -0.55 11.33
CA HIS A 485 -39.14 0.43 10.87
C HIS A 485 -38.54 1.64 10.11
N GLN A 486 -37.23 1.86 10.17
CA GLN A 486 -36.54 2.99 9.50
C GLN A 486 -35.58 2.51 8.40
N ASN A 487 -35.45 1.19 8.22
CA ASN A 487 -34.48 0.59 7.30
C ASN A 487 -34.80 0.88 5.81
N TRP A 488 -35.97 1.43 5.49
CA TRP A 488 -36.33 1.85 4.14
C TRP A 488 -35.71 3.20 3.72
N ILE A 489 -35.11 3.94 4.67
CA ILE A 489 -34.38 5.18 4.43
C ILE A 489 -32.88 4.88 4.49
N LYS A 490 -32.14 5.38 3.51
CA LYS A 490 -30.68 5.47 3.60
C LYS A 490 -30.30 6.92 3.89
N ALA A 491 -29.61 7.17 4.99
CA ALA A 491 -29.19 8.51 5.39
C ALA A 491 -27.66 8.66 5.30
N GLN A 492 -27.21 9.68 4.57
CA GLN A 492 -25.83 10.18 4.55
C GLN A 492 -25.74 11.47 5.36
N TRP A 493 -25.11 11.37 6.53
CA TRP A 493 -24.90 12.49 7.45
C TRP A 493 -23.63 13.26 7.05
N VAL A 494 -23.81 14.31 6.25
CA VAL A 494 -22.71 15.13 5.73
C VAL A 494 -22.16 16.00 6.85
N ASN A 495 -20.87 15.87 7.10
CA ASN A 495 -20.09 16.68 8.05
C ASN A 495 -19.02 17.49 7.30
N GLY A 496 -18.28 18.35 8.02
CA GLY A 496 -17.28 19.24 7.43
C GLY A 496 -16.18 18.54 6.62
N ALA A 497 -15.83 17.29 6.96
CA ALA A 497 -14.78 16.55 6.27
C ALA A 497 -15.27 15.93 4.95
N THR A 498 -16.58 15.71 4.83
CA THR A 498 -17.23 15.06 3.68
C THR A 498 -18.00 16.03 2.78
N TYR A 499 -18.18 17.27 3.24
CA TYR A 499 -18.94 18.30 2.53
C TYR A 499 -18.28 18.62 1.20
N ASP A 500 -17.03 19.07 1.25
CA ASP A 500 -16.20 19.43 0.10
C ASP A 500 -14.75 19.02 0.37
N ASP A 501 -14.40 17.81 -0.07
CA ASP A 501 -13.05 17.23 0.09
C ASP A 501 -12.13 17.53 -1.10
N GLY A 502 -12.54 18.45 -1.99
CA GLY A 502 -11.81 18.81 -3.21
C GLY A 502 -11.90 17.78 -4.34
N THR A 503 -12.70 16.71 -4.19
CA THR A 503 -12.95 15.71 -5.23
C THR A 503 -14.34 15.86 -5.84
N GLN A 504 -14.52 15.35 -7.07
CA GLN A 504 -15.86 15.24 -7.69
C GLN A 504 -16.78 14.22 -6.98
N SER A 505 -16.24 13.45 -6.03
CA SER A 505 -16.98 12.46 -5.25
C SER A 505 -17.48 12.97 -3.90
N CYS A 506 -17.17 14.21 -3.51
CA CYS A 506 -17.63 14.82 -2.26
C CYS A 506 -19.16 14.93 -2.20
N ALA A 507 -19.72 15.07 -0.99
CA ALA A 507 -21.17 15.07 -0.81
C ALA A 507 -21.85 16.25 -1.52
N LYS A 508 -21.22 17.44 -1.52
CA LYS A 508 -21.69 18.63 -2.24
C LYS A 508 -21.74 18.38 -3.75
N ALA A 509 -20.61 18.04 -4.36
CA ALA A 509 -20.50 17.84 -5.81
C ALA A 509 -21.45 16.75 -6.32
N ARG A 510 -21.55 15.63 -5.59
CA ARG A 510 -22.49 14.54 -5.95
C ARG A 510 -23.95 14.97 -5.86
N THR A 511 -24.32 15.68 -4.80
CA THR A 511 -25.70 16.15 -4.62
C THR A 511 -26.08 17.08 -5.78
N LEU A 512 -25.24 18.07 -6.11
CA LEU A 512 -25.45 19.01 -7.20
C LEU A 512 -25.48 18.33 -8.58
N ALA A 513 -24.63 17.33 -8.80
CA ALA A 513 -24.63 16.57 -10.05
C ALA A 513 -25.96 15.82 -10.24
N PHE A 514 -26.42 15.08 -9.22
CA PHE A 514 -27.67 14.33 -9.33
C PHE A 514 -28.90 15.23 -9.44
N THR A 515 -28.96 16.33 -8.69
CA THR A 515 -30.10 17.27 -8.78
C THR A 515 -30.11 17.99 -10.12
N SER A 516 -28.96 18.39 -10.66
CA SER A 516 -28.85 19.00 -11.98
C SER A 516 -29.27 18.05 -13.11
N GLN A 517 -28.84 16.79 -13.07
CA GLN A 517 -29.26 15.76 -14.03
C GLN A 517 -30.77 15.54 -13.98
N LEU A 518 -31.35 15.41 -12.78
CA LEU A 518 -32.80 15.26 -12.63
C LEU A 518 -33.59 16.50 -13.09
N ASN A 519 -33.07 17.71 -12.86
CA ASN A 519 -33.66 18.96 -13.36
C ASN A 519 -33.63 19.05 -14.91
N GLN A 520 -32.66 18.39 -15.54
CA GLN A 520 -32.54 18.29 -17.00
C GLN A 520 -33.34 17.11 -17.58
N GLU A 521 -34.16 16.44 -16.75
CA GLU A 521 -34.91 15.23 -17.08
C GLU A 521 -34.01 14.06 -17.56
N GLU A 522 -32.73 14.06 -17.17
CA GLU A 522 -31.81 12.95 -17.44
C GLU A 522 -32.07 11.77 -16.50
N GLU A 523 -31.87 10.56 -17.03
CA GLU A 523 -32.08 9.33 -16.28
C GLU A 523 -30.93 9.07 -15.28
N VAL A 524 -31.23 9.26 -13.99
CA VAL A 524 -30.28 8.97 -12.90
C VAL A 524 -30.61 7.63 -12.24
N SER A 525 -29.64 6.70 -12.22
CA SER A 525 -29.82 5.42 -11.53
C SER A 525 -29.86 5.61 -10.02
N PHE A 526 -30.92 5.14 -9.36
CA PHE A 526 -31.06 5.20 -7.90
C PHE A 526 -29.99 4.36 -7.19
N ASN A 527 -29.43 3.35 -7.86
CA ASN A 527 -28.31 2.56 -7.36
C ASN A 527 -27.00 3.37 -7.31
N GLN A 528 -26.88 4.45 -8.08
CA GLN A 528 -25.76 5.40 -8.01
C GLN A 528 -25.97 6.46 -6.93
N VAL A 529 -27.23 6.78 -6.63
CA VAL A 529 -27.61 7.72 -5.57
C VAL A 529 -27.52 7.07 -4.19
N VAL A 530 -28.10 5.87 -4.03
CA VAL A 530 -28.02 5.06 -2.81
C VAL A 530 -26.71 4.30 -2.78
N ASN A 531 -25.87 4.59 -1.78
CA ASN A 531 -24.70 3.77 -1.44
C ASN A 531 -25.07 2.79 -0.31
N PRO A 532 -25.62 1.58 -0.59
CA PRO A 532 -26.06 0.68 0.45
C PRO A 532 -24.86 0.16 1.26
N GLY A 533 -25.04 0.11 2.58
CA GLY A 533 -24.05 -0.47 3.48
C GLY A 533 -23.84 -1.97 3.21
N GLY A 534 -22.75 -2.53 3.72
CA GLY A 534 -22.60 -4.00 3.75
C GLY A 534 -23.74 -4.63 4.57
N GLY A 535 -24.59 -5.43 3.90
CA GLY A 535 -25.77 -6.08 4.49
C GLY A 535 -27.11 -5.48 4.06
N GLU A 536 -27.12 -4.34 3.35
CA GLU A 536 -28.34 -3.68 2.85
C GLU A 536 -28.47 -3.89 1.34
N LYS A 537 -29.70 -4.09 0.84
CA LYS A 537 -29.98 -4.03 -0.61
C LYS A 537 -30.57 -2.68 -1.00
N THR A 538 -30.36 -2.29 -2.25
CA THR A 538 -31.03 -1.10 -2.81
C THR A 538 -32.54 -1.34 -2.94
N GLU A 539 -32.97 -2.60 -3.12
CA GLU A 539 -34.39 -2.96 -3.13
C GLU A 539 -35.09 -2.78 -1.76
N ASP A 540 -34.33 -2.70 -0.67
CA ASP A 540 -34.87 -2.44 0.66
C ASP A 540 -35.01 -0.93 0.92
N LYS A 541 -34.36 -0.08 0.12
CA LYS A 541 -34.37 1.38 0.26
C LYS A 541 -35.38 1.99 -0.69
N LYS A 542 -36.32 2.76 -0.14
CA LYS A 542 -37.26 3.57 -0.93
C LYS A 542 -36.77 5.01 -1.08
N VAL A 543 -36.04 5.50 -0.07
CA VAL A 543 -35.57 6.90 0.00
C VAL A 543 -34.08 6.96 0.34
N MET A 544 -33.35 7.85 -0.34
CA MET A 544 -31.99 8.27 0.02
C MET A 544 -32.01 9.71 0.53
N ALA A 545 -31.37 9.99 1.65
CA ALA A 545 -31.27 11.32 2.23
C ALA A 545 -29.80 11.75 2.33
N SER A 546 -29.45 12.88 1.70
CA SER A 546 -28.21 13.62 1.97
C SER A 546 -28.53 14.74 2.95
N ILE A 547 -27.95 14.66 4.16
CA ILE A 547 -28.31 15.54 5.29
C ILE A 547 -27.11 16.40 5.62
N PHE A 548 -27.18 17.68 5.23
CA PHE A 548 -26.18 18.69 5.51
C PHE A 548 -26.56 19.37 6.81
N SER A 549 -25.75 19.24 7.86
CA SER A 549 -26.07 19.85 9.15
C SER A 549 -24.82 20.26 9.94
N THR A 550 -24.87 21.44 10.57
CA THR A 550 -23.84 21.92 11.51
C THR A 550 -23.74 21.06 12.77
N TYR A 551 -24.73 20.18 13.00
CA TYR A 551 -24.76 19.20 14.08
C TYR A 551 -24.12 17.84 13.72
N ASN A 552 -23.69 17.65 12.47
CA ASN A 552 -22.94 16.46 12.06
C ASN A 552 -21.44 16.67 12.32
N LEU A 553 -20.85 15.82 13.16
CA LEU A 553 -19.44 15.91 13.52
C LEU A 553 -18.62 14.73 12.95
N SER A 554 -17.51 15.04 12.29
CA SER A 554 -16.60 14.03 11.76
C SER A 554 -15.91 13.23 12.85
N GLY A 555 -15.86 11.91 12.65
CA GLY A 555 -15.04 10.98 13.43
C GLY A 555 -13.54 11.14 13.17
N GLN A 556 -13.16 11.64 11.99
CA GLN A 556 -11.78 11.98 11.63
C GLN A 556 -11.34 13.17 12.49
N MET A 557 -10.35 12.94 13.36
CA MET A 557 -9.86 13.97 14.29
C MET A 557 -8.87 14.93 13.64
N ASP A 558 -8.31 14.50 12.52
CA ASP A 558 -7.31 15.11 11.66
C ASP A 558 -7.89 15.90 10.48
N ALA A 559 -9.20 15.84 10.24
CA ALA A 559 -9.84 16.61 9.17
C ALA A 559 -9.77 18.12 9.44
N PHE A 560 -9.33 18.89 8.44
CA PHE A 560 -9.22 20.36 8.48
C PHE A 560 -10.52 21.04 8.95
N LYS A 561 -11.67 20.60 8.41
CA LYS A 561 -13.00 21.03 8.83
C LYS A 561 -13.79 19.81 9.28
N ARG A 562 -14.29 19.80 10.53
CA ARG A 562 -14.93 18.61 11.14
C ARG A 562 -16.45 18.67 11.22
N SER A 563 -17.01 19.86 11.20
CA SER A 563 -18.45 20.13 11.15
C SER A 563 -18.70 21.22 10.12
N LEU A 564 -19.88 21.22 9.53
CA LEU A 564 -20.33 22.34 8.70
C LEU A 564 -20.47 23.61 9.55
N ASP A 565 -20.33 24.77 8.94
CA ASP A 565 -20.68 26.08 9.50
C ASP A 565 -21.85 26.72 8.74
N SER A 566 -22.20 27.96 9.13
CA SER A 566 -23.30 28.72 8.51
C SER A 566 -23.04 29.00 7.03
N ASP A 567 -21.78 29.24 6.67
CA ASP A 567 -21.40 29.66 5.33
C ASP A 567 -21.53 28.47 4.36
N ASP A 568 -21.16 27.26 4.81
CA ASP A 568 -21.41 26.03 4.04
C ASP A 568 -22.91 25.80 3.78
N LEU A 569 -23.75 26.06 4.79
CA LEU A 569 -25.20 25.88 4.71
C LEU A 569 -25.84 26.94 3.80
N GLU A 570 -25.38 28.19 3.90
CA GLU A 570 -25.80 29.27 3.02
C GLU A 570 -25.45 28.97 1.57
N GLU A 571 -24.22 28.50 1.31
CA GLU A 571 -23.76 28.10 -0.01
C GLU A 571 -24.65 26.99 -0.61
N ILE A 572 -24.81 25.86 0.07
CA ILE A 572 -25.55 24.72 -0.49
C ILE A 572 -27.04 25.01 -0.64
N CYS A 573 -27.65 25.79 0.25
CA CYS A 573 -29.04 26.22 0.11
C CYS A 573 -29.22 27.13 -1.12
N SER A 574 -28.28 28.07 -1.34
CA SER A 574 -28.31 28.93 -2.52
C SER A 574 -28.13 28.15 -3.82
N LEU A 575 -27.25 27.13 -3.84
CA LEU A 575 -27.02 26.31 -5.03
C LEU A 575 -28.20 25.40 -5.38
N LEU A 576 -29.04 25.05 -4.40
CA LEU A 576 -30.23 24.20 -4.58
C LEU A 576 -31.54 24.99 -4.62
N ASP A 577 -31.50 26.32 -4.56
CA ASP A 577 -32.65 27.23 -4.53
C ASP A 577 -33.66 26.90 -3.41
N VAL A 578 -33.14 26.63 -2.21
CA VAL A 578 -33.94 26.30 -1.01
C VAL A 578 -33.88 27.45 -0.01
N GLU A 579 -35.00 27.68 0.71
CA GLU A 579 -35.05 28.64 1.80
C GLU A 579 -33.91 28.39 2.81
N HIS A 580 -33.15 29.44 3.12
CA HIS A 580 -32.01 29.36 4.02
C HIS A 580 -32.43 28.92 5.43
N ASP A 581 -31.95 27.75 5.82
CA ASP A 581 -31.88 27.34 7.21
C ASP A 581 -30.44 27.48 7.71
N ARG A 582 -30.28 28.01 8.92
CA ARG A 582 -28.96 28.31 9.49
C ARG A 582 -28.21 27.05 9.91
N ASP A 583 -28.89 25.92 10.08
CA ASP A 583 -28.25 24.74 10.68
C ASP A 583 -28.38 23.44 9.90
N THR A 584 -29.43 23.24 9.09
CA THR A 584 -29.71 21.95 8.45
C THR A 584 -30.43 22.06 7.11
N LEU A 585 -29.95 21.33 6.11
CA LEU A 585 -30.62 21.07 4.83
C LEU A 585 -30.74 19.56 4.61
N ILE A 586 -31.91 19.10 4.15
CA ILE A 586 -32.20 17.69 3.86
C ILE A 586 -32.55 17.56 2.37
N VAL A 587 -31.77 16.78 1.62
CA VAL A 587 -32.06 16.44 0.22
C VAL A 587 -32.46 14.98 0.12
N LEU A 588 -33.66 14.70 -0.38
CA LEU A 588 -34.26 13.37 -0.45
C LEU A 588 -34.45 12.95 -1.90
N TYR A 589 -34.03 11.73 -2.23
CA TYR A 589 -34.24 11.10 -3.53
C TYR A 589 -35.17 9.90 -3.37
N THR A 590 -36.13 9.77 -4.29
CA THR A 590 -37.11 8.67 -4.27
C THR A 590 -36.78 7.62 -5.31
N ARG A 591 -36.87 6.34 -4.93
CA ARG A 591 -36.69 5.24 -5.86
C ARG A 591 -37.82 5.20 -6.89
N GLY A 592 -37.44 5.07 -8.15
CA GLY A 592 -38.33 4.87 -9.30
C GLY A 592 -38.54 3.41 -9.66
N THR A 593 -38.88 3.19 -10.93
CA THR A 593 -39.17 1.87 -11.51
C THR A 593 -37.88 1.09 -11.79
N ILE A 594 -38.03 -0.21 -12.05
CA ILE A 594 -36.92 -1.08 -12.47
C ILE A 594 -36.53 -0.71 -13.89
N LEU A 595 -35.22 -0.59 -14.16
CA LEU A 595 -34.68 -0.31 -15.49
C LEU A 595 -34.70 -1.57 -16.37
N GLU A 596 -35.27 -1.48 -17.57
CA GLU A 596 -35.52 -2.65 -18.44
C GLU A 596 -34.27 -3.28 -19.08
N LYS A 597 -33.09 -2.65 -18.96
CA LYS A 597 -31.82 -3.21 -19.46
C LYS A 597 -31.40 -4.55 -18.82
N ASP A 598 -32.07 -4.98 -17.75
CA ASP A 598 -31.82 -6.24 -17.04
C ASP A 598 -32.82 -7.38 -17.39
N LEU A 599 -33.75 -7.18 -18.34
CA LEU A 599 -34.79 -8.19 -18.66
C LEU A 599 -34.37 -9.25 -19.71
N ASP A 600 -33.36 -8.98 -20.55
CA ASP A 600 -32.95 -9.88 -21.65
C ASP A 600 -31.84 -10.90 -21.30
N ASP A 601 -31.20 -10.78 -20.13
CA ASP A 601 -30.09 -11.67 -19.71
C ASP A 601 -30.55 -12.86 -18.85
N LYS A 602 -31.76 -13.38 -19.07
CA LYS A 602 -32.32 -14.51 -18.29
C LYS A 602 -31.92 -15.91 -18.78
N SER A 603 -30.92 -16.06 -19.66
CA SER A 603 -30.63 -17.37 -20.26
C SER A 603 -29.22 -17.94 -20.06
N ASN A 604 -28.31 -17.34 -19.28
CA ASN A 604 -27.06 -18.01 -18.90
C ASN A 604 -26.50 -17.48 -17.58
N PHE A 605 -25.78 -18.36 -16.86
CA PHE A 605 -25.02 -18.15 -15.61
C PHE A 605 -25.70 -18.55 -14.29
N ASN A 606 -25.88 -19.87 -14.12
CA ASN A 606 -25.55 -20.52 -12.85
C ASN A 606 -24.02 -20.76 -12.80
N GLN A 607 -23.26 -19.77 -12.34
CA GLN A 607 -21.90 -19.98 -11.82
C GLN A 607 -21.77 -19.21 -10.52
N GLU A 608 -21.44 -19.91 -9.44
CA GLU A 608 -21.18 -19.34 -8.12
C GLU A 608 -19.94 -18.43 -8.19
N ILE A 609 -20.17 -17.12 -8.26
CA ILE A 609 -19.09 -16.12 -8.22
C ILE A 609 -18.93 -15.63 -6.78
N HIS A 610 -17.87 -16.08 -6.11
CA HIS A 610 -17.42 -15.52 -4.84
C HIS A 610 -16.92 -14.09 -5.04
N THR A 611 -17.74 -13.08 -4.70
CA THR A 611 -17.35 -11.67 -4.73
C THR A 611 -17.09 -11.13 -3.32
N THR A 612 -15.82 -10.92 -2.97
CA THR A 612 -15.40 -10.16 -1.78
C THR A 612 -15.40 -8.65 -2.07
N ARG A 613 -16.37 -7.90 -1.53
CA ARG A 613 -16.35 -6.43 -1.54
C ARG A 613 -15.64 -5.91 -0.29
N ILE A 614 -14.43 -5.36 -0.47
CA ILE A 614 -13.61 -4.69 0.55
C ILE A 614 -14.17 -3.26 0.78
N ARG A 615 -14.24 -2.80 2.04
CA ARG A 615 -14.49 -1.38 2.39
C ARG A 615 -13.14 -0.67 2.56
N HIS A 616 -12.99 0.48 1.93
CA HIS A 616 -11.80 1.34 2.02
C HIS A 616 -11.88 2.26 3.24
N ASN A 617 -10.81 2.29 4.04
CA ASN A 617 -10.41 3.44 4.85
C ASN A 617 -8.97 3.77 4.45
N SER A 618 -8.80 4.34 3.24
CA SER A 618 -7.53 4.91 2.80
C SER A 618 -7.31 6.23 3.54
N VAL A 619 -6.18 6.37 4.22
CA VAL A 619 -5.55 7.69 4.43
C VAL A 619 -4.33 7.71 3.53
N PHE A 620 -4.62 7.83 2.24
CA PHE A 620 -3.77 8.22 1.12
C PHE A 620 -4.69 8.84 0.09
#